data_AF-A0A4Y2BF75-F1
#
_entry.id   AF-A0A4Y2BF75-F1
#
_cell.length_a   1.000
_cell.length_b   1.000
_cell.length_c   1.000
_cell.angle_alpha   90.00
_cell.angle_beta   90.00
_cell.angle_gamma   90.00
#
_symmetry.space_group_name_H-M   'P 1'
#
loop_
_entity.id
_entity.type
_entity.pdbx_description
1 polymer ?
#
loop_
_entity_poly.entity_id
_entity_poly.type
_entity_poly.pdbx_seq_one_letter_code
_entity_poly.pdbx_strand_id
1 'polypeptide(L)'
;MDEKCVHCKVFKWEEETAGMCCSGGKVSLPLLDETEEPLKSLLLHDSEESRRYLNRIRKYNSCFEMTSYSVDRKVIMPGFFPTFNIQGQQVYHKIGSLLLVANQ
;
A
#
# COMPACT_ATOMS: atom_id res chain seq x y z
N MET A 1 -15.49 16.96 2.60
CA MET A 1 -15.34 15.66 3.30
C MET A 1 -15.72 15.95 4.75
N ASP A 2 -17.00 16.17 4.98
CA ASP A 2 -17.46 17.09 6.04
C ASP A 2 -18.29 16.37 7.11
N GLU A 3 -18.77 15.16 6.81
CA GLU A 3 -19.52 14.35 7.76
C GLU A 3 -18.62 13.27 8.38
N LYS A 4 -18.64 13.17 9.70
CA LYS A 4 -17.90 12.12 10.43
C LYS A 4 -18.82 10.93 10.66
N CYS A 5 -18.38 9.74 10.25
CA CYS A 5 -19.15 8.53 10.50
C CYS A 5 -19.17 8.17 12.00
N VAL A 6 -20.34 7.76 12.50
CA VAL A 6 -20.56 7.40 13.91
C VAL A 6 -19.77 6.14 14.34
N HIS A 7 -19.59 5.18 13.43
CA HIS A 7 -18.95 3.90 13.73
C HIS A 7 -17.43 3.95 13.52
N CYS A 8 -16.98 4.35 12.32
CA CYS A 8 -15.56 4.34 11.94
C CYS A 8 -14.82 5.63 12.35
N LYS A 9 -15.53 6.71 12.71
CA LYS A 9 -14.97 8.06 12.99
C LYS A 9 -14.16 8.67 11.82
N VAL A 10 -14.22 8.07 10.64
CA VAL A 10 -13.62 8.57 9.39
C VAL A 10 -14.55 9.62 8.77
N PHE A 11 -13.98 10.58 8.05
CA PHE A 11 -14.72 11.58 7.28
C PHE A 11 -15.23 10.99 5.98
N LYS A 12 -16.50 11.28 5.65
CA LYS A 12 -17.16 10.87 4.40
C LYS A 12 -17.59 12.11 3.60
N TRP A 13 -17.87 11.91 2.32
CA TRP A 13 -18.52 12.93 1.50
C TRP A 13 -20.03 12.95 1.75
N GLU A 14 -20.69 14.09 1.53
CA GLU A 14 -22.13 14.26 1.80
C GLU A 14 -23.00 13.30 0.98
N GLU A 15 -22.58 13.01 -0.26
CA GLU A 15 -23.29 12.10 -1.17
C GLU A 15 -23.04 10.62 -0.87
N GLU A 16 -22.16 10.28 0.07
CA GLU A 16 -21.86 8.88 0.40
C GLU A 16 -22.92 8.27 1.31
N THR A 17 -23.49 7.15 0.85
CA THR A 17 -24.42 6.35 1.65
C THR A 17 -23.75 5.79 2.90
N ALA A 18 -24.53 5.54 3.96
CA ALA A 18 -24.03 4.97 5.21
C ALA A 18 -23.32 3.60 5.05
N GLY A 19 -23.56 2.91 3.94
CA GLY A 19 -22.88 1.67 3.57
C GLY A 19 -21.43 1.85 3.10
N MET A 20 -21.06 3.04 2.59
CA MET A 20 -19.79 3.27 1.91
C MET A 20 -18.57 3.41 2.84
N CYS A 21 -18.70 3.92 4.09
CA CYS A 21 -17.54 3.94 5.02
C CYS A 21 -17.22 2.54 5.57
N CYS A 22 -18.17 1.98 6.32
CA CYS A 22 -17.94 0.81 7.18
C CYS A 22 -19.09 -0.19 7.09
N SER A 23 -19.89 -0.11 6.03
CA SER A 23 -21.12 -0.91 5.88
C SER A 23 -22.04 -0.80 7.09
N GLY A 24 -22.21 0.41 7.64
CA GLY A 24 -22.98 0.64 8.86
C GLY A 24 -22.35 0.06 10.12
N GLY A 25 -21.02 0.04 10.22
CA GLY A 25 -20.29 -0.46 11.38
C GLY A 25 -19.94 -1.95 11.35
N LYS A 26 -20.24 -2.68 10.26
CA LYS A 26 -19.86 -4.08 10.10
C LYS A 26 -18.36 -4.27 9.81
N VAL A 27 -17.72 -3.23 9.28
CA VAL A 27 -16.34 -3.26 8.82
C VAL A 27 -15.50 -2.31 9.66
N SER A 28 -14.42 -2.83 10.26
CA SER A 28 -13.35 -2.03 10.86
C SER A 28 -12.15 -2.03 9.92
N LEU A 29 -11.75 -0.84 9.47
CA LEU A 29 -10.49 -0.70 8.76
C LEU A 29 -9.37 -0.55 9.79
N PRO A 30 -8.34 -1.41 9.76
CA PRO A 30 -7.16 -1.20 10.58
C PRO A 30 -6.53 0.14 10.24
N LEU A 31 -5.99 0.83 11.25
CA LEU A 31 -5.18 2.01 11.02
C LEU A 31 -3.96 1.60 10.18
N LEU A 32 -3.62 2.43 9.20
CA LEU A 32 -2.39 2.24 8.45
C LEU A 32 -1.21 2.41 9.40
N ASP A 33 -0.29 1.46 9.37
CA ASP A 33 0.98 1.59 10.08
C ASP A 33 1.73 2.83 9.56
N GLU A 34 2.45 3.47 10.47
CA GLU A 34 3.24 4.63 10.11
C GLU A 34 4.34 4.20 9.13
N THR A 35 4.55 4.97 8.07
CA THR A 35 5.56 4.65 7.08
C THR A 35 6.96 4.75 7.72
N GLU A 36 7.85 3.83 7.42
CA GLU A 36 9.23 3.87 7.92
C GLU A 36 10.09 4.92 7.18
N GLU A 37 11.14 5.43 7.82
CA GLU A 37 12.13 6.29 7.17
C GLU A 37 13.00 5.47 6.18
N PRO A 38 13.37 6.01 5.00
CA PRO A 38 13.24 7.41 4.59
C PRO A 38 11.91 7.75 3.89
N LEU A 39 11.01 6.78 3.69
CA LEU A 39 9.77 7.00 2.94
C LEU A 39 8.85 8.00 3.65
N LYS A 40 8.80 7.97 4.99
CA LYS A 40 8.02 8.91 5.79
C LYS A 40 8.35 10.36 5.46
N SER A 41 9.60 10.79 5.61
CA SER A 41 10.04 12.16 5.29
C SER A 41 9.79 12.54 3.83
N LEU A 42 9.98 11.60 2.89
CA LEU A 42 9.76 11.85 1.46
C LEU A 42 8.28 12.07 1.08
N LEU A 43 7.33 11.62 1.90
CA LEU A 43 5.89 11.77 1.65
C LEU A 43 5.28 13.05 2.26
N LEU A 44 6.00 13.76 3.13
CA LEU A 44 5.47 14.91 3.89
C LEU A 44 5.45 16.24 3.12
N HIS A 45 6.05 16.30 1.93
CA HIS A 45 6.11 17.49 1.07
C HIS A 45 6.75 18.73 1.76
N ASP A 46 7.55 18.50 2.80
CA ASP A 46 8.15 19.50 3.70
C ASP A 46 9.51 20.05 3.23
N SER A 47 10.12 19.37 2.27
CA SER A 47 11.51 19.53 1.85
C SER A 47 11.62 19.57 0.33
N GLU A 48 12.72 20.11 -0.21
CA GLU A 48 12.93 20.06 -1.66
C GLU A 48 13.04 18.60 -2.15
N GLU A 49 13.61 17.73 -1.32
CA GLU A 49 13.76 16.30 -1.60
C GLU A 49 12.41 15.59 -1.68
N SER A 50 11.53 15.77 -0.69
CA SER A 50 10.16 15.20 -0.72
C SER A 50 9.39 15.70 -1.95
N ARG A 51 9.47 16.99 -2.28
CA ARG A 51 8.82 17.54 -3.48
C ARG A 51 9.38 16.95 -4.77
N ARG A 52 10.70 16.75 -4.85
CA ARG A 52 11.35 16.11 -6.01
C ARG A 52 10.94 14.65 -6.13
N TYR A 53 10.88 13.94 -5.00
CA TYR A 53 10.43 12.55 -4.92
C TYR A 53 8.98 12.42 -5.40
N LEU A 54 8.05 13.18 -4.83
CA LEU A 54 6.63 13.14 -5.17
C LEU A 54 6.37 13.48 -6.65
N ASN A 55 7.06 14.48 -7.20
CA ASN A 55 6.98 14.82 -8.64
C ASN A 55 7.44 13.68 -9.57
N ARG A 56 8.29 12.78 -9.07
CA ARG A 56 8.87 11.67 -9.84
C ARG A 56 8.44 10.30 -9.31
N ILE A 57 7.44 10.23 -8.43
CA ILE A 57 7.08 9.01 -7.70
C ILE A 57 6.77 7.84 -8.63
N ARG A 58 6.13 8.10 -9.79
CA ARG A 58 5.88 7.08 -10.81
C ARG A 58 7.17 6.46 -11.36
N LYS A 59 8.20 7.28 -11.60
CA LYS A 59 9.50 6.80 -12.10
C LYS A 59 10.19 5.93 -11.06
N TYR A 60 10.16 6.36 -9.79
CA TYR A 60 10.68 5.55 -8.69
C TYR A 60 9.95 4.22 -8.59
N ASN A 61 8.62 4.24 -8.53
CA ASN A 61 7.81 3.01 -8.42
C ASN A 61 8.05 2.06 -9.61
N SER A 62 8.16 2.57 -10.84
CA SER A 62 8.51 1.75 -12.02
C SER A 62 9.91 1.13 -11.92
N CYS A 63 10.91 1.86 -11.40
CA CYS A 63 12.25 1.29 -11.20
C CYS A 63 12.25 0.16 -10.15
N PHE A 64 11.36 0.22 -9.17
CA PHE A 64 11.24 -0.77 -8.10
C PHE A 64 10.13 -1.80 -8.36
N GLU A 65 9.46 -1.78 -9.51
CA GLU A 65 8.33 -2.67 -9.81
C GLU A 65 8.72 -4.15 -9.65
N MET A 66 9.93 -4.50 -10.07
CA MET A 66 10.48 -5.85 -9.93
C MET A 66 10.76 -6.27 -8.47
N THR A 67 10.95 -5.31 -7.56
CA THR A 67 11.15 -5.60 -6.13
C THR A 67 9.86 -5.94 -5.40
N SER A 68 8.70 -5.64 -6.01
CA SER A 68 7.39 -6.03 -5.47
C SER A 68 7.05 -7.51 -5.68
N TYR A 69 7.87 -8.24 -6.44
CA TYR A 69 7.70 -9.68 -6.60
C TYR A 69 8.16 -10.42 -5.35
N SER A 70 7.18 -10.89 -4.57
CA SER A 70 7.42 -11.92 -3.56
C SER A 70 7.56 -13.27 -4.23
N VAL A 71 8.58 -14.05 -3.85
CA VAL A 71 8.76 -15.44 -4.28
C VAL A 71 8.56 -16.37 -3.10
N ASP A 72 7.75 -17.41 -3.27
CA ASP A 72 7.54 -18.42 -2.22
C ASP A 72 8.80 -19.26 -2.00
N ARG A 73 9.59 -19.47 -3.07
CA ARG A 73 10.84 -20.22 -3.02
C ARG A 73 11.93 -19.52 -3.80
N LYS A 74 13.02 -19.17 -3.11
CA LYS A 74 14.24 -18.64 -3.73
C LYS A 74 15.25 -19.77 -3.92
N VAL A 75 15.74 -19.94 -5.14
CA VAL A 75 16.86 -20.84 -5.45
C VAL A 75 18.07 -19.98 -5.79
N ILE A 76 19.14 -20.09 -5.01
CA ILE A 76 20.38 -19.36 -5.24
C ILE A 76 21.39 -20.33 -5.84
N MET A 77 21.87 -20.02 -7.03
CA MET A 77 22.93 -20.79 -7.67
C MET A 77 24.31 -20.23 -7.31
N PRO A 78 25.33 -21.09 -7.14
CA PRO A 78 26.70 -20.65 -6.87
C PRO A 78 27.33 -20.00 -8.11
N GLY A 79 28.00 -18.87 -7.93
CA GLY A 79 28.64 -18.10 -9.01
C GLY A 79 27.87 -16.83 -9.41
N PHE A 80 28.39 -16.09 -10.38
CA PHE A 80 27.73 -14.88 -10.89
C PHE A 80 26.63 -15.25 -11.88
N PHE A 81 25.38 -15.01 -11.50
CA PHE A 81 24.20 -15.21 -12.35
C PHE A 81 23.50 -13.86 -12.58
N PRO A 82 23.66 -13.24 -13.77
CA PRO A 82 23.04 -11.96 -14.09
C PRO A 82 21.55 -12.08 -14.43
N THR A 83 21.03 -13.30 -14.55
CA THR A 83 19.65 -13.60 -14.92
C THR A 83 18.90 -14.19 -13.74
N PHE A 84 17.69 -13.70 -13.51
CA PHE A 84 16.72 -14.32 -12.62
C PHE A 84 15.66 -15.02 -13.47
N ASN A 85 15.35 -16.27 -13.14
CA ASN A 85 14.30 -17.04 -13.83
C ASN A 85 13.13 -17.23 -12.88
N ILE A 86 11.93 -16.83 -13.33
CA ILE A 86 10.68 -17.08 -12.63
C ILE A 86 10.06 -18.32 -13.27
N GLN A 87 9.87 -19.39 -12.49
CA GLN A 87 9.21 -20.62 -12.93
C GLN A 87 7.89 -20.78 -12.19
N GLY A 88 6.77 -20.85 -12.93
CA GLY A 88 5.43 -21.00 -12.40
C GLY A 88 4.40 -20.11 -13.10
N GLN A 89 3.12 -20.37 -12.85
CA GLN A 89 1.98 -19.71 -13.52
C GLN A 89 1.42 -18.51 -12.74
N GLN A 90 2.05 -18.10 -11.64
CA GLN A 90 1.49 -17.12 -10.71
C GLN A 90 2.50 -16.03 -10.35
N VAL A 91 2.58 -15.02 -11.21
CA VAL A 91 3.03 -13.70 -10.83
C VAL A 91 1.77 -12.95 -10.38
N TYR A 92 1.48 -12.96 -9.08
CA TYR A 92 0.41 -12.16 -8.50
C TYR A 92 0.99 -10.92 -7.83
N HIS A 93 0.34 -9.77 -8.01
CA HIS A 93 0.53 -8.66 -7.09
C HIS A 93 -0.08 -9.08 -5.75
N LYS A 94 0.75 -9.26 -4.74
CA LYS A 94 0.27 -9.37 -3.36
C LYS A 94 -0.21 -7.97 -2.95
N ILE A 95 -1.46 -7.63 -3.26
CA ILE A 95 -2.12 -6.49 -2.64
C ILE A 95 -2.02 -6.73 -1.13
N GLY A 96 -1.50 -5.74 -0.41
CA GLY A 96 -1.43 -5.78 1.05
C GLY A 96 -2.81 -6.16 1.59
N SER A 97 -2.81 -6.96 2.66
CA SER A 97 -4.04 -7.45 3.28
C SER A 97 -4.94 -6.25 3.63
N LEU A 98 -5.94 -5.96 2.79
CA LEU A 98 -7.14 -5.22 3.18
C LEU A 98 -8.06 -6.16 3.97
N LEU A 99 -7.48 -6.98 4.86
CA LEU A 99 -8.26 -7.82 5.75
C LEU A 99 -8.96 -6.87 6.71
N LEU A 100 -10.23 -6.65 6.40
CA LEU A 100 -11.17 -5.98 7.26
C LEU A 100 -11.19 -6.75 8.57
N VAL A 101 -10.91 -6.08 9.68
CA VAL A 101 -11.14 -6.66 10.99
C VAL A 101 -12.64 -6.58 11.21
N ALA A 102 -13.30 -7.71 11.44
CA ALA A 102 -14.72 -7.72 11.79
C ALA A 102 -14.90 -6.98 13.13
N ASN A 103 -15.83 -6.03 13.19
CA ASN A 103 -16.22 -5.44 14.46
C ASN A 103 -16.97 -6.50 15.29
N GLN A 104 -16.57 -6.66 16.56
CA GLN A 104 -17.33 -7.42 17.58
C GLN A 104 -18.58 -6.67 18.00
#